data_AF-A0A8S2NL24-F1
#
_entry.id   AF-A0A8S2NL24-F1
#
_cell.length_a   1.000
_cell.length_b   1.000
_cell.length_c   1.000
_cell.angle_alpha   90.00
_cell.angle_beta   90.00
_cell.angle_gamma   90.00
#
_symmetry.space_group_name_H-M   'P 1'
#
loop_
_entity.id
_entity.type
_entity.pdbx_description
1 polymer ?
#
loop_
_entity_poly.entity_id
_entity_poly.type
_entity_poly.pdbx_seq_one_letter_code
_entity_poly.pdbx_strand_id
1 'polypeptide(L)'
;GFCFVEYYTRLDAERAMRYINQTRLDDRIIRTDWDAGFVDGRQFGRGRNGGQVRDEYRKDYDPGRGGFSKRINPALEMEKVV
;
A
#
# COMPACT_ATOMS: atom_id res chain seq x y z
N GLY A 1 2.54 -0.03 -5.12
CA GLY A 1 2.72 0.36 -3.72
C GLY A 1 1.59 1.30 -3.29
N PHE A 2 1.89 2.24 -2.39
CA PHE A 2 1.00 3.31 -1.93
C PHE A 2 1.78 4.62 -1.71
N CYS A 3 1.07 5.73 -1.58
CA CYS A 3 1.64 7.04 -1.23
C CYS A 3 0.61 7.86 -0.45
N PHE A 4 1.05 8.99 0.09
CA PHE A 4 0.20 10.06 0.58
C PHE A 4 0.29 11.24 -0.38
N VAL A 5 -0.83 11.94 -0.57
CA VAL A 5 -0.90 13.19 -1.34
C VAL A 5 -1.62 14.20 -0.49
N GLU A 6 -0.93 15.27 -0.13
CA GLU A 6 -1.48 16.38 0.66
C GLU A 6 -1.77 17.57 -0.27
N TYR A 7 -3.01 18.05 -0.23
CA TYR A 7 -3.43 19.24 -0.95
C TYR A 7 -3.52 20.41 0.01
N TYR A 8 -3.23 21.62 -0.47
CA TYR A 8 -3.38 22.84 0.32
C TYR A 8 -4.83 23.10 0.76
N THR A 9 -5.81 22.68 -0.05
CA THR A 9 -7.22 22.89 0.25
C THR A 9 -7.99 21.57 0.29
N ARG A 10 -8.97 21.50 1.19
CA ARG A 10 -9.86 20.34 1.32
C ARG A 10 -10.71 20.09 0.06
N LEU A 11 -11.02 21.16 -0.69
CA LEU A 11 -11.78 21.10 -1.94
C LEU A 11 -11.00 20.40 -3.06
N ASP A 12 -9.69 20.64 -3.16
CA ASP A 12 -8.86 19.99 -4.18
C ASP A 12 -8.66 18.50 -3.90
N ALA A 13 -8.52 18.12 -2.62
CA ALA A 13 -8.53 16.71 -2.23
C ALA A 13 -9.89 16.04 -2.54
N GLU A 14 -10.99 16.77 -2.37
CA GLU A 14 -12.35 16.31 -2.72
C GLU A 14 -12.50 16.04 -4.22
N ARG A 15 -11.94 16.92 -5.05
CA ARG A 15 -11.88 16.75 -6.51
C ARG A 15 -11.05 15.53 -6.87
N ALA A 16 -9.90 15.30 -6.23
CA ALA A 16 -9.10 14.09 -6.45
C ALA A 16 -9.89 12.82 -6.09
N MET A 17 -10.57 12.81 -4.94
CA MET A 17 -11.44 11.69 -4.53
C MET A 17 -12.58 11.43 -5.53
N ARG A 18 -13.12 12.47 -6.16
CA ARG A 18 -14.24 12.36 -7.12
C ARG A 18 -13.79 11.94 -8.52
N TYR A 19 -12.69 12.51 -9.01
CA TYR A 19 -12.32 12.42 -10.43
C TYR A 19 -11.08 11.57 -10.71
N ILE A 20 -10.21 11.34 -9.71
CA ILE A 20 -8.98 10.55 -9.86
C ILE A 20 -9.15 9.14 -9.29
N ASN A 21 -9.97 8.97 -8.26
CA ASN A 21 -10.27 7.65 -7.72
C ASN A 21 -10.84 6.72 -8.81
N GLN A 22 -10.40 5.45 -8.84
CA GLN A 22 -10.79 4.45 -9.85
C GLN A 22 -10.35 4.77 -11.29
N THR A 23 -9.49 5.76 -11.51
CA THR A 23 -8.82 5.97 -12.80
C THR A 23 -7.54 5.15 -12.93
N ARG A 24 -6.88 5.22 -14.08
CA ARG A 24 -5.63 4.49 -14.37
C ARG A 24 -4.39 5.34 -14.14
N LEU A 25 -3.39 4.75 -13.48
CA LEU A 25 -2.01 5.23 -13.41
C LEU A 25 -1.10 4.05 -13.72
N ASP A 26 -0.21 4.18 -14.70
CA ASP A 26 0.64 3.10 -15.23
C ASP A 26 -0.15 1.81 -15.54
N ASP A 27 -1.29 1.96 -16.22
CA ASP A 27 -2.25 0.90 -16.55
C ASP A 27 -2.91 0.18 -15.36
N ARG A 28 -2.77 0.72 -14.14
CA ARG A 28 -3.36 0.16 -12.92
C ARG A 28 -4.50 1.03 -12.43
N ILE A 29 -5.62 0.41 -12.09
CA ILE A 29 -6.71 1.11 -11.39
C ILE A 29 -6.23 1.48 -9.99
N ILE A 30 -6.20 2.78 -9.69
CA ILE A 30 -5.81 3.30 -8.38
C ILE A 30 -7.04 3.51 -7.49
N ARG A 31 -6.83 3.41 -6.17
CA ARG A 31 -7.84 3.73 -5.15
C ARG A 31 -7.30 4.82 -4.24
N THR A 32 -8.10 5.84 -4.01
CA THR A 32 -7.83 6.90 -3.03
C THR A 32 -8.70 6.72 -1.79
N ASP A 33 -8.25 7.25 -0.66
CA ASP A 33 -9.00 7.26 0.60
C ASP A 33 -8.66 8.52 1.40
N TRP A 34 -9.53 8.90 2.34
CA TRP A 34 -9.21 9.95 3.29
C TRP A 34 -8.20 9.45 4.32
N ASP A 35 -7.26 10.30 4.68
CA ASP A 35 -6.27 10.04 5.72
C ASP A 35 -6.29 11.13 6.79
N ALA A 36 -5.98 10.77 8.04
CA ALA A 36 -5.95 11.70 9.17
C ALA A 36 -4.74 12.66 9.16
N GLY A 37 -3.77 12.47 8.25
CA GLY A 37 -2.58 13.32 8.13
C GLY A 37 -1.28 12.53 8.23
N PHE A 38 -0.24 12.98 7.53
CA PHE A 38 1.05 12.31 7.54
C PHE A 38 1.76 12.47 8.90
N VAL A 39 2.37 11.38 9.37
CA VAL A 39 3.26 11.34 10.53
C VAL A 39 4.39 10.39 10.18
N ASP A 40 5.61 10.68 10.65
CA ASP A 40 6.76 9.82 10.42
C ASP A 40 6.49 8.37 10.88
N GLY A 41 7.02 7.42 10.12
CA GLY A 41 6.74 6.00 10.23
C GLY A 41 5.55 5.51 9.38
N ARG A 42 4.61 6.38 9.00
CA ARG A 42 3.44 5.97 8.18
C ARG A 42 3.77 5.70 6.71
N GLN A 43 4.91 6.18 6.23
CA GLN A 43 5.44 5.91 4.89
C GLN A 43 5.84 4.44 4.70
N PHE A 44 6.10 3.71 5.79
CA PHE A 44 6.54 2.33 5.71
C PHE A 44 5.36 1.35 5.69
N GLY A 45 5.49 0.30 4.88
CA GLY A 45 4.56 -0.82 4.89
C GLY A 45 4.59 -1.56 6.22
N ARG A 46 3.42 -2.00 6.68
CA ARG A 46 3.24 -2.67 7.99
C ARG A 46 3.15 -4.20 7.89
N GLY A 47 3.40 -4.75 6.71
CA GLY A 47 3.56 -6.18 6.52
C GLY A 47 4.81 -6.67 7.24
N ARG A 48 4.80 -7.93 7.66
CA ARG A 48 5.93 -8.57 8.35
C ARG A 48 7.24 -8.53 7.55
N ASN A 49 7.15 -8.49 6.21
CA ASN A 49 8.31 -8.35 5.32
C ASN A 49 8.70 -6.90 5.00
N GLY A 50 8.11 -5.91 5.68
CA GLY A 50 8.29 -4.48 5.42
C GLY A 50 7.46 -3.92 4.26
N GLY A 51 6.72 -4.77 3.55
CA GLY A 51 5.80 -4.39 2.47
C GLY A 51 4.41 -3.99 2.99
N GLN A 52 3.42 -3.82 2.10
CA GLN A 52 2.04 -3.62 2.53
C GLN A 52 1.46 -4.94 3.06
N VAL A 53 0.70 -4.88 4.16
CA VAL A 53 0.00 -6.07 4.73
C VAL A 53 -0.84 -6.79 3.68
N ARG A 54 -1.54 -6.05 2.81
CA ARG A 54 -2.36 -6.61 1.73
C ARG A 54 -1.54 -7.47 0.75
N ASP A 55 -0.29 -7.11 0.50
CA ASP A 55 0.55 -7.84 -0.46
C ASP A 55 0.99 -9.20 0.07
N GLU A 56 0.94 -9.44 1.38
CA GLU A 56 1.35 -10.72 1.99
C GLU A 56 0.33 -11.83 1.74
N TYR A 57 -0.96 -11.47 1.64
CA TYR A 57 -2.07 -12.41 1.44
C TYR A 57 -2.46 -12.59 -0.03
N ARG A 58 -1.84 -11.86 -0.95
CA ARG A 58 -2.09 -11.97 -2.40
C ARG A 58 -1.65 -13.35 -2.91
N LYS A 59 -2.38 -13.91 -3.88
CA LYS A 59 -2.11 -15.28 -4.41
C LYS A 59 -1.62 -15.26 -5.86
N ASP A 60 -2.11 -14.30 -6.63
CA ASP A 60 -1.75 -14.02 -8.01
C ASP A 60 -0.31 -13.48 -8.14
N TYR A 61 0.27 -13.63 -9.32
CA TYR A 61 1.55 -13.01 -9.69
C TYR A 61 1.30 -11.59 -10.22
N ASP A 62 2.03 -10.60 -9.70
CA ASP A 62 1.93 -9.20 -10.13
C ASP A 62 3.34 -8.60 -10.27
N PRO A 63 3.85 -8.44 -11.50
CA PRO A 63 5.21 -7.92 -11.71
C PRO A 63 5.37 -6.49 -11.19
N GLY A 64 4.32 -5.67 -11.23
CA GLY A 64 4.32 -4.31 -10.69
C GLY A 64 4.32 -4.23 -9.16
N ARG A 65 4.24 -5.40 -8.48
CA ARG A 65 4.36 -5.56 -7.03
C ARG A 65 5.46 -6.53 -6.62
N GLY A 66 6.46 -6.74 -7.49
CA GLY A 66 7.61 -7.61 -7.20
C GLY A 66 7.35 -9.11 -7.37
N GLY A 67 6.29 -9.48 -8.11
CA GLY A 67 5.97 -10.87 -8.45
C GLY A 67 5.00 -11.53 -7.49
N PHE A 68 5.33 -12.75 -7.02
CA PHE A 68 4.55 -13.45 -5.99
C PHE A 68 4.77 -12.84 -4.60
N SER A 69 3.76 -12.97 -3.75
CA SER A 69 3.83 -12.57 -2.35
C SER A 69 4.96 -13.31 -1.63
N LYS A 70 5.80 -12.57 -0.92
CA LYS A 70 6.86 -13.13 -0.07
C LYS A 70 6.20 -13.78 1.15
N ARG A 71 5.75 -15.03 1.03
CA ARG A 71 5.26 -15.77 2.20
C ARG A 71 6.43 -15.97 3.16
N ILE A 72 6.26 -15.56 4.40
CA ILE A 72 7.20 -15.93 5.46
C ILE A 72 7.02 -17.42 5.68
N ASN A 73 8.11 -18.17 5.57
CA ASN A 73 8.12 -19.58 5.96
C ASN A 73 7.84 -19.64 7.48
N PRO A 74 6.77 -20.32 7.93
CA PRO A 74 6.45 -20.41 9.36
C PRO A 74 7.62 -20.95 10.20
N ALA A 75 8.47 -21.81 9.63
CA ALA A 75 9.64 -22.36 10.31
C ALA A 75 10.70 -21.31 10.69
N LEU A 76 10.81 -20.21 9.91
CA LEU A 76 11.73 -19.11 10.18
C LEU A 76 11.22 -18.13 11.26
N GLU A 77 9.92 -18.15 11.61
CA GLU A 77 9.40 -17.32 12.71
C GLU A 77 9.69 -17.91 14.10
N MET A 78 9.74 -19.25 14.23
CA MET A 78 10.05 -19.89 15.51
C MET A 78 11.49 -19.61 15.97
N GLU A 79 12.43 -19.43 15.05
CA GLU A 79 13.86 -19.22 15.37
C GLU A 79 14.16 -17.81 15.92
N LYS A 80 13.30 -16.81 15.65
CA LYS A 80 13.51 -15.42 16.09
C LYS A 80 12.97 -15.10 17.48
N VAL A 81 12.24 -16.04 18.09
CA VAL A 81 11.60 -15.86 19.41
C VAL A 81 12.36 -16.63 20.51
N VAL A 82 13.48 -17.29 20.15
CA VAL A 82 14.37 -18.02 21.08
C VAL A 82 15.64 -17.23 21.35
#